data_AF-A0A967KH31-F1
#
_entry.id   AF-A0A967KH31-F1
#
_cell.length_a   1.000
_cell.length_b   1.000
_cell.length_c   1.000
_cell.angle_alpha   90.00
_cell.angle_beta   90.00
_cell.angle_gamma   90.00
#
_symmetry.space_group_name_H-M   'P 1'
#
loop_
_entity.id
_entity.type
_entity.pdbx_description
1 polymer ?
#
loop_
_entity_poly.entity_id
_entity_poly.type
_entity_poly.pdbx_seq_one_letter_code
_entity_poly.pdbx_strand_id
1 'polypeptide(L)'
;MKAKIIEVLPDFGEKIVDAFRNMKRVELADQFTALELDRWTYDAEVQAIYIYLCGHRPLNIVEKNIIRTIHDECIEISELDGMVVADIDNLGRISGIEVINRPDIRKELSKVQPPNSY
;
A
#
# COMPACT_ATOMS: atom_id res chain seq x y z
N MET A 1 -7.99 4.75 -16.06
CA MET A 1 -6.84 3.95 -15.58
C MET A 1 -6.40 4.63 -14.29
N LYS A 2 -6.21 3.86 -13.21
CA LYS A 2 -5.72 4.45 -11.96
C LYS A 2 -4.22 4.75 -12.08
N ALA A 3 -3.74 5.73 -11.33
CA ALA A 3 -2.32 6.06 -11.33
C ALA A 3 -1.53 5.03 -10.52
N LYS A 4 -0.31 4.70 -10.95
CA LYS A 4 0.57 3.84 -10.15
C LYS A 4 0.98 4.55 -8.87
N ILE A 5 1.10 3.83 -7.77
CA ILE A 5 1.48 4.44 -6.49
C ILE A 5 2.86 5.09 -6.54
N ILE A 6 3.80 4.51 -7.30
CA ILE A 6 5.13 5.08 -7.54
C ILE A 6 5.12 6.36 -8.39
N GLU A 7 4.04 6.63 -9.13
CA GLU A 7 3.88 7.88 -9.89
C GLU A 7 3.22 8.95 -9.01
N VAL A 8 2.36 8.54 -8.08
CA VAL A 8 1.69 9.43 -7.12
C VAL A 8 2.64 9.85 -6.00
N LEU A 9 3.45 8.93 -5.49
CA LEU A 9 4.38 9.12 -4.38
C LEU A 9 5.77 8.59 -4.76
N PRO A 10 6.50 9.23 -5.70
CA PRO A 10 7.75 8.69 -6.25
C PRO A 10 8.82 8.44 -5.19
N ASP A 11 9.22 9.47 -4.44
CA ASP A 11 10.27 9.35 -3.42
C ASP A 11 9.91 8.34 -2.31
N PHE A 12 8.63 8.27 -1.94
CA PHE A 12 8.14 7.30 -0.96
C PHE A 12 8.14 5.88 -1.53
N GLY A 13 7.71 5.74 -2.78
CA GLY A 13 7.62 4.46 -3.45
C GLY A 13 8.98 3.84 -3.73
N GLU A 14 9.96 4.63 -4.14
CA GLU A 14 11.36 4.19 -4.30
C GLU A 14 11.91 3.63 -2.98
N LYS A 15 11.72 4.35 -1.88
CA LYS A 15 12.17 3.90 -0.55
C LYS A 15 11.47 2.61 -0.09
N ILE A 16 10.18 2.43 -0.38
CA ILE A 16 9.47 1.17 -0.10
C ILE A 16 10.08 0.02 -0.89
N VAL A 17 10.33 0.22 -2.19
CA VAL A 17 10.95 -0.79 -3.06
C VAL A 17 12.32 -1.18 -2.54
N ASP A 18 13.14 -0.21 -2.19
CA ASP A 18 14.47 -0.44 -1.62
C ASP A 18 14.39 -1.18 -0.28
N ALA A 19 13.47 -0.80 0.59
CA ALA A 19 13.28 -1.47 1.88
C ALA A 19 12.87 -2.95 1.70
N PHE A 20 11.93 -3.25 0.80
CA PHE A 20 11.59 -4.64 0.49
C PHE A 20 12.77 -5.43 -0.08
N ARG A 21 13.60 -4.80 -0.92
CA ARG A 21 14.84 -5.44 -1.42
C ARG A 21 15.84 -5.71 -0.29
N ASN A 22 16.03 -4.76 0.62
CA ASN A 22 16.91 -4.90 1.78
C ASN A 22 16.45 -6.02 2.73
N MET A 23 15.13 -6.15 2.90
CA MET A 23 14.49 -7.25 3.65
C MET A 23 14.51 -8.60 2.90
N LYS A 24 15.09 -8.67 1.70
CA LYS A 24 15.09 -9.83 0.80
C LYS A 24 13.68 -10.28 0.37
N ARG A 25 12.70 -9.38 0.40
CA ARG A 25 11.33 -9.56 -0.08
C ARG A 25 11.19 -9.02 -1.51
N VAL A 26 12.02 -9.53 -2.42
CA VAL A 26 12.12 -9.01 -3.81
C VAL A 26 10.78 -9.05 -4.56
N GLU A 27 9.98 -10.08 -4.32
CA GLU A 27 8.65 -10.21 -4.95
C GLU A 27 7.70 -9.07 -4.55
N LEU A 28 7.75 -8.61 -3.29
CA LEU A 28 6.96 -7.48 -2.81
C LEU A 28 7.46 -6.17 -3.43
N ALA A 29 8.77 -6.02 -3.58
CA ALA A 29 9.37 -4.87 -4.25
C ALA A 29 8.89 -4.76 -5.71
N ASP A 30 8.95 -5.86 -6.46
CA ASP A 30 8.52 -5.89 -7.86
C ASP A 30 7.01 -5.67 -7.98
N GLN A 31 6.22 -6.30 -7.10
CA GLN A 31 4.78 -6.09 -7.02
C GLN A 31 4.45 -4.61 -6.82
N PHE A 32 5.09 -3.95 -5.86
CA PHE A 32 4.80 -2.56 -5.50
C PHE A 32 4.94 -1.60 -6.69
N THR A 33 5.92 -1.81 -7.57
CA THR A 33 6.12 -0.98 -8.78
C THR A 33 4.97 -1.06 -9.79
N ALA A 34 4.14 -2.11 -9.72
CA ALA A 34 3.00 -2.31 -10.59
C ALA A 34 1.67 -1.91 -9.95
N LEU A 35 1.65 -1.59 -8.64
CA LEU A 35 0.40 -1.30 -7.94
C LEU A 35 -0.14 0.08 -8.28
N GLU A 36 -1.47 0.12 -8.37
CA GLU A 36 -2.26 1.30 -8.63
C GLU A 36 -2.93 1.77 -7.34
N LEU A 37 -2.97 3.09 -7.14
CA LEU A 37 -3.75 3.69 -6.07
C LEU A 37 -5.25 3.46 -6.33
N ASP A 38 -5.92 2.71 -5.45
CA ASP A 38 -7.37 2.52 -5.50
C ASP A 38 -8.07 3.71 -4.83
N ARG A 39 -7.88 3.82 -3.52
CA ARG A 39 -8.46 4.86 -2.67
C ARG A 39 -7.56 5.07 -1.47
N TRP A 40 -7.82 6.11 -0.69
CA TRP A 40 -7.14 6.30 0.59
C TRP A 40 -8.11 6.91 1.61
N THR A 41 -7.89 6.64 2.88
CA THR A 41 -8.63 7.25 3.99
C THR A 41 -7.67 8.05 4.86
N TYR A 42 -8.21 8.98 5.64
CA TYR A 42 -7.43 9.75 6.60
C TYR A 42 -8.20 9.86 7.91
N ASP A 43 -7.55 9.47 8.99
CA ASP A 43 -8.00 9.69 10.36
C ASP A 43 -7.20 10.84 10.97
N ALA A 44 -7.89 11.93 11.28
CA ALA A 44 -7.28 13.13 11.86
C ALA A 44 -6.94 12.97 13.34
N GLU A 45 -7.63 12.09 14.08
CA GLU A 45 -7.42 11.90 15.52
C GLU A 45 -6.08 11.22 15.78
N VAL A 46 -5.74 10.22 14.96
CA VAL A 46 -4.48 9.47 15.05
C VAL A 46 -3.44 9.87 14.01
N GLN A 47 -3.75 10.85 13.15
CA GLN A 47 -2.90 11.27 12.02
C GLN A 47 -2.45 10.10 11.13
N ALA A 48 -3.37 9.18 10.86
CA ALA A 48 -3.12 7.96 10.10
C ALA A 48 -3.78 8.03 8.71
N ILE A 49 -3.09 7.47 7.73
CA ILE A 49 -3.54 7.29 6.36
C ILE A 49 -3.56 5.80 6.08
N TYR A 50 -4.65 5.31 5.50
CA TYR A 50 -4.64 3.99 4.88
C TYR A 50 -4.73 4.13 3.37
N ILE A 51 -3.74 3.60 2.66
CA ILE A 51 -3.65 3.60 1.19
C ILE A 51 -4.09 2.23 0.71
N TYR A 52 -5.22 2.16 0.02
CA TYR A 52 -5.70 0.93 -0.61
C TYR A 52 -5.07 0.79 -1.99
N LEU A 53 -4.50 -0.38 -2.27
CA LEU A 53 -3.78 -0.66 -3.51
C LEU A 53 -4.51 -1.74 -4.33
N CYS A 54 -4.40 -1.62 -5.64
CA CYS A 54 -4.94 -2.60 -6.60
C CYS A 54 -3.93 -2.85 -7.73
N GLY A 55 -4.34 -3.63 -8.74
CA GLY A 55 -3.46 -4.05 -9.85
C GLY A 55 -3.09 -5.54 -9.81
N HIS A 56 -3.44 -6.25 -8.74
CA HIS A 56 -3.33 -7.71 -8.69
C HIS A 56 -4.30 -8.40 -9.64
N ARG A 57 -3.93 -9.60 -10.10
CA ARG A 57 -4.88 -10.46 -10.82
C ARG A 57 -6.09 -10.76 -9.92
N PRO A 58 -7.33 -10.52 -10.39
CA PRO A 58 -8.52 -10.89 -9.64
C PRO A 58 -8.58 -12.41 -9.46
N LEU A 59 -9.05 -12.83 -8.29
CA LEU A 59 -9.33 -14.23 -8.02
C LEU A 59 -10.45 -14.74 -8.94
N ASN A 60 -10.29 -15.94 -9.47
CA ASN A 60 -11.35 -16.65 -10.17
C ASN A 60 -12.43 -17.13 -9.18
N ILE A 61 -13.53 -17.67 -9.71
CA ILE A 61 -14.69 -18.07 -8.88
C ILE A 61 -14.30 -19.15 -7.84
N VAL A 62 -13.43 -20.08 -8.20
CA VAL A 62 -12.97 -21.14 -7.30
C VAL A 62 -12.08 -20.57 -6.20
N GLU A 63 -11.10 -19.75 -6.57
CA GLU A 63 -10.19 -19.07 -5.65
C GLU A 63 -10.96 -18.19 -4.65
N LYS A 64 -11.97 -17.45 -5.12
CA LYS A 64 -12.83 -16.64 -4.25
C LYS A 64 -13.62 -17.47 -3.24
N ASN A 65 -14.17 -18.61 -3.67
CA ASN A 65 -15.06 -19.40 -2.83
C ASN A 65 -14.29 -20.26 -1.81
N ILE A 66 -13.10 -20.76 -2.19
CA ILE A 66 -12.33 -21.69 -1.38
C ILE A 66 -11.22 -20.98 -0.61
N ILE A 67 -10.37 -20.22 -1.29
CA ILE A 67 -9.17 -19.63 -0.69
C ILE A 67 -9.52 -18.35 0.05
N ARG A 68 -10.33 -17.49 -0.60
CA ARG A 68 -10.66 -16.13 -0.14
C ARG A 68 -9.41 -15.25 0.02
N THR A 69 -9.61 -13.95 0.07
CA THR A 69 -8.56 -12.99 0.44
C THR A 69 -8.77 -12.62 1.90
N ILE A 70 -7.80 -12.94 2.73
CA ILE A 70 -7.75 -12.55 4.15
C ILE A 70 -6.40 -11.93 4.45
N HIS A 71 -6.37 -11.06 5.45
CA HIS A 71 -5.12 -10.53 5.98
C HIS A 71 -4.25 -11.66 6.54
N ASP A 72 -2.94 -11.59 6.31
CA ASP A 72 -1.96 -12.60 6.74
C ASP A 72 -0.79 -11.99 7.52
N GLU A 73 -0.17 -10.93 7.00
CA GLU A 73 1.02 -10.31 7.60
C GLU A 73 0.98 -8.77 7.52
N CYS A 74 1.51 -8.12 8.56
CA CYS A 74 1.90 -6.71 8.55
C CYS A 74 3.43 -6.60 8.54
N ILE A 75 4.00 -5.89 7.57
CA ILE A 75 5.44 -5.64 7.49
C ILE A 75 5.70 -4.16 7.77
N GLU A 76 6.32 -3.86 8.91
CA GLU A 76 6.80 -2.51 9.22
C GLU A 76 8.05 -2.16 8.39
N ILE A 77 8.02 -0.99 7.75
CA ILE A 77 9.11 -0.44 6.94
C ILE A 77 9.87 0.59 7.78
N SER A 78 10.72 0.10 8.69
CA SER A 78 11.42 0.90 9.70
C SER A 78 12.48 1.87 9.16
N GLU A 79 12.83 1.75 7.86
CA GLU A 79 13.78 2.63 7.16
C GLU A 79 13.15 3.98 6.76
N LEU A 80 11.83 4.13 6.93
CA LEU A 80 11.08 5.33 6.57
C LEU A 80 10.78 6.19 7.80
N ASP A 81 10.72 7.51 7.57
CA ASP A 81 10.22 8.43 8.59
C ASP A 81 8.75 8.13 8.91
N GLY A 82 8.39 8.27 10.18
CA GLY A 82 7.06 7.93 10.70
C GLY A 82 6.88 6.41 10.87
N MET A 83 5.63 5.97 11.02
CA MET A 83 5.32 4.54 11.01
C MET A 83 4.69 4.20 9.67
N VAL A 84 5.28 3.22 8.97
CA VAL A 84 4.81 2.76 7.66
C VAL A 84 4.69 1.24 7.72
N VAL A 85 3.51 0.72 7.46
CA VAL A 85 3.21 -0.71 7.52
C VAL A 85 2.58 -1.15 6.21
N ALA A 86 3.14 -2.17 5.58
CA ALA A 86 2.53 -2.81 4.43
C ALA A 86 1.69 -4.00 4.87
N ASP A 87 0.43 -4.03 4.43
CA ASP A 87 -0.48 -5.15 4.67
C ASP A 87 -0.38 -6.17 3.54
N ILE A 88 -0.14 -7.41 3.90
CA ILE A 88 0.00 -8.54 2.99
C ILE A 88 -1.15 -9.52 3.23
N ASP A 89 -1.78 -9.95 2.13
CA ASP A 89 -2.81 -11.00 2.17
C ASP A 89 -2.20 -12.41 2.18
N ASN A 90 -3.05 -13.41 2.43
CA ASN A 90 -2.69 -14.83 2.45
C ASN A 90 -2.22 -15.40 1.09
N LEU A 91 -2.12 -14.57 0.05
CA LEU A 91 -1.59 -14.90 -1.26
C LEU A 91 -0.26 -14.19 -1.53
N GLY A 92 0.33 -13.56 -0.50
CA GLY A 92 1.58 -12.81 -0.60
C GLY A 92 1.42 -11.49 -1.35
N ARG A 93 0.22 -10.89 -1.33
CA ARG A 93 -0.05 -9.65 -2.09
C ARG A 93 -0.20 -8.46 -1.17
N ILE A 94 0.45 -7.36 -1.52
CA ILE A 94 0.27 -6.08 -0.84
C ILE A 94 -1.16 -5.57 -1.09
N SER A 95 -2.01 -5.57 -0.06
CA SER A 95 -3.38 -5.05 -0.15
C SER A 95 -3.47 -3.55 0.12
N GLY A 96 -2.54 -3.03 0.92
CA GLY A 96 -2.53 -1.63 1.29
C GLY A 96 -1.32 -1.25 2.12
N ILE A 97 -1.25 0.03 2.46
CA ILE A 97 -0.20 0.61 3.30
C ILE A 97 -0.84 1.52 4.33
N GLU A 98 -0.53 1.28 5.60
CA GLU A 98 -0.79 2.21 6.69
C GLU A 98 0.40 3.15 6.87
N VAL A 99 0.11 4.45 6.99
CA VAL A 99 1.11 5.51 7.16
C VAL A 99 0.67 6.44 8.28
N ILE A 100 1.50 6.58 9.31
CA ILE A 100 1.20 7.41 10.50
C ILE A 100 2.26 8.50 10.63
N ASN A 101 1.82 9.71 11.01
CA ASN A 101 2.68 10.88 11.24
C ASN A 101 3.46 11.34 9.99
N ARG A 102 2.86 11.21 8.80
CA ARG A 102 3.46 11.66 7.53
C ARG A 102 2.58 12.66 6.78
N PRO A 103 2.61 13.95 7.18
CA PRO A 103 1.78 14.98 6.56
C PRO A 103 2.15 15.26 5.10
N ASP A 104 3.39 14.97 4.70
CA ASP A 104 3.87 15.02 3.32
C ASP A 104 3.10 14.04 2.42
N ILE A 105 2.92 12.79 2.87
CA ILE A 105 2.16 11.77 2.13
C ILE A 105 0.69 12.19 1.97
N ARG A 106 0.07 12.69 3.04
CA ARG A 106 -1.31 13.24 2.96
C ARG A 106 -1.42 14.35 1.92
N LYS A 107 -0.46 15.28 1.91
CA LYS A 107 -0.45 16.42 1.00
C LYS A 107 -0.37 15.98 -0.45
N GLU A 108 0.49 15.01 -0.76
CA GLU A 108 0.63 14.49 -2.12
C GLU A 108 -0.61 13.69 -2.57
N LEU A 109 -1.13 12.80 -1.73
CA LEU A 109 -2.36 12.04 -2.03
C LEU A 109 -3.56 12.97 -2.33
N SER A 110 -3.68 14.07 -1.57
CA SER A 110 -4.75 15.06 -1.75
C SER A 110 -4.70 15.80 -3.09
N LYS A 111 -3.55 15.80 -3.79
CA LYS A 111 -3.45 16.39 -5.14
C LYS A 111 -4.07 15.50 -6.21
N VAL A 112 -4.12 14.19 -5.97
CA VAL A 112 -4.60 13.20 -6.95
C VAL A 112 -6.08 12.92 -6.74
N GLN A 113 -6.50 12.69 -5.50
CA GLN A 113 -7.92 12.50 -5.17
C GLN A 113 -8.18 12.82 -3.69
N PRO A 114 -9.38 13.31 -3.32
CA PRO A 114 -9.74 13.49 -1.92
C PRO A 114 -9.78 12.14 -1.17
N PRO A 115 -9.64 12.14 0.16
CA PRO A 115 -9.80 10.93 0.95
C PRO A 115 -11.24 10.43 0.86
N ASN A 116 -11.41 9.11 0.84
CA ASN A 116 -12.73 8.51 0.97
C ASN A 116 -13.22 8.64 2.41
N SER A 117 -14.48 9.01 2.58
CA SER A 117 -15.20 8.84 3.83
C SER A 117 -15.49 7.36 4.08
N TYR A 118 -15.31 6.93 5.33
CA TYR A 118 -15.70 5.59 5.80
C TYR A 118 -17.20 5.35 5.63
#